data_AF-A0A1P8JXH2-F1
#
_entry.id   AF-A0A1P8JXH2-F1
#
_cell.length_a   1.000
_cell.length_b   1.000
_cell.length_c   1.000
_cell.angle_alpha   90.00
_cell.angle_beta   90.00
_cell.angle_gamma   90.00
#
_symmetry.space_group_name_H-M   'P 1'
#
loop_
_entity.id
_entity.type
_entity.pdbx_description
1 polymer ?
#
loop_
_entity_poly.entity_id
_entity_poly.type
_entity_poly.pdbx_seq_one_letter_code
_entity_poly.pdbx_strand_id
1 'polypeptide(L)'
;MNMDTSNLPQWKCHKVVRAAKIDSVTVGHFSGAKLYLAGVPDPIDVSEEWQTKHAPRAGGYFVVYDDSYSSFSPAKAFEEGYTLQLPVAGPIMRNGAAADPEKFGEVVIDSAAPRALAAHQQRVIDEKKDLDEKLQKLSAFYSTPIFHGLPESEQTRLLRQGVAMRAYSQVLGERIGEF
;
A
#
# COMPACT_ATOMS: atom_id res chain seq x y z
N MET A 1 3.64 14.34 12.52
CA MET A 1 4.23 13.61 11.39
C MET A 1 3.86 14.34 10.10
N ASN A 2 4.84 14.77 9.30
CA ASN A 2 4.56 15.32 7.97
C ASN A 2 4.34 14.16 7.01
N MET A 3 3.08 13.83 6.74
CA MET A 3 2.71 12.94 5.65
C MET A 3 2.55 13.78 4.39
N ASP A 4 3.35 13.51 3.36
CA ASP A 4 3.13 14.14 2.06
C ASP A 4 1.89 13.51 1.41
N THR A 5 0.80 14.26 1.40
CA THR A 5 -0.50 13.86 0.84
C THR A 5 -0.85 14.66 -0.41
N SER A 6 0.12 15.40 -0.96
CA SER A 6 -0.08 16.36 -2.04
C SER A 6 -0.50 15.68 -3.36
N ASN A 7 -0.17 14.39 -3.51
CA ASN A 7 -0.47 13.59 -4.70
C ASN A 7 -1.83 12.87 -4.68
N LEU A 8 -2.64 13.05 -3.63
CA LEU A 8 -3.95 12.41 -3.54
C LEU A 8 -5.02 13.18 -4.34
N PRO A 9 -5.92 12.47 -5.08
CA PRO A 9 -7.05 13.09 -5.77
C PRO A 9 -7.96 13.87 -4.82
N GLN A 10 -8.53 14.99 -5.30
CA GLN A 10 -9.49 15.78 -4.52
C GLN A 10 -10.94 15.34 -4.79
N TRP A 11 -11.75 15.35 -3.74
CA TRP A 11 -13.16 14.96 -3.73
C TRP A 11 -13.98 16.00 -2.98
N LYS A 12 -15.19 16.28 -3.45
CA LYS A 12 -16.08 17.27 -2.83
C LYS A 12 -17.34 16.61 -2.27
N CYS A 13 -17.62 16.90 -1.00
CA CYS A 13 -18.94 16.77 -0.39
C CYS A 13 -19.38 18.17 0.12
N HIS A 14 -19.70 18.32 1.41
CA HIS A 14 -19.83 19.61 2.10
C HIS A 14 -18.47 20.30 2.36
N LYS A 15 -17.37 19.56 2.25
CA LYS A 15 -15.98 20.04 2.31
C LYS A 15 -15.17 19.43 1.15
N VAL A 16 -14.03 20.01 0.81
CA VAL A 16 -13.07 19.43 -0.12
C VAL A 16 -12.11 18.55 0.66
N VAL A 17 -11.95 17.30 0.26
CA VAL A 17 -11.04 16.31 0.88
C VAL A 17 -10.10 15.74 -0.16
N ARG A 18 -8.95 15.22 0.29
CA ARG A 18 -8.06 14.39 -0.53
C ARG A 18 -8.29 12.92 -0.18
N ALA A 19 -8.53 12.06 -1.17
CA ALA A 19 -8.79 10.66 -0.89
C ALA A 19 -8.32 9.73 -2.00
N ALA A 20 -7.89 8.54 -1.60
CA ALA A 20 -7.56 7.45 -2.52
C ALA A 20 -8.06 6.12 -1.97
N LYS A 21 -8.37 5.20 -2.89
CA LYS A 21 -8.82 3.86 -2.57
C LYS A 21 -7.64 3.05 -2.03
N ILE A 22 -7.88 2.25 -0.99
CA ILE A 22 -6.90 1.36 -0.39
C ILE A 22 -6.93 0.06 -1.16
N ASP A 23 -5.84 -0.27 -1.85
CA ASP A 23 -5.69 -1.53 -2.57
C ASP A 23 -5.29 -2.65 -1.60
N SER A 24 -4.36 -2.37 -0.69
CA SER A 24 -3.94 -3.32 0.35
C SER A 24 -3.49 -2.63 1.63
N VAL A 25 -3.55 -3.38 2.74
CA VAL A 25 -3.11 -2.94 4.06
C VAL A 25 -2.10 -3.94 4.58
N THR A 26 -0.92 -3.46 4.98
CA THR A 26 0.09 -4.28 5.65
C THR A 26 0.22 -3.81 7.09
N VAL A 27 -0.11 -4.67 8.04
CA VAL A 27 0.02 -4.38 9.47
C VAL A 27 1.43 -4.71 9.93
N GLY A 28 2.14 -3.71 10.45
CA GLY A 28 3.43 -3.92 11.10
C GLY A 28 3.21 -4.39 12.54
N HIS A 29 3.99 -5.37 13.00
CA HIS A 29 3.82 -5.95 14.33
C HIS A 29 4.10 -4.97 15.49
N PHE A 30 4.62 -3.74 15.22
CA PHE A 30 4.99 -2.75 16.25
C PHE A 30 4.95 -1.27 15.80
N SER A 31 4.39 -0.93 14.63
CA SER A 31 4.53 0.43 14.05
C SER A 31 3.28 0.98 13.36
N GLY A 32 2.10 0.42 13.63
CA GLY A 32 0.87 0.74 12.90
C GLY A 32 0.75 -0.01 11.57
N ALA A 33 0.16 0.62 10.56
CA ALA A 33 -0.09 -0.01 9.26
C ALA A 33 0.45 0.82 8.09
N LYS A 34 0.86 0.12 7.03
CA LYS A 34 1.12 0.70 5.71
C LYS A 34 -0.10 0.53 4.82
N LEU A 35 -0.59 1.64 4.28
CA LEU A 35 -1.71 1.68 3.33
C LEU A 35 -1.15 1.85 1.91
N TYR A 36 -1.47 0.89 1.04
CA TYR A 36 -1.16 0.98 -0.39
C TYR A 36 -2.39 1.56 -1.08
N LEU A 37 -2.23 2.72 -1.70
CA LEU A 37 -3.34 3.49 -2.25
C LEU A 37 -3.28 3.50 -3.77
N ALA A 38 -4.44 3.35 -4.41
CA ALA A 38 -4.56 3.35 -5.86
C ALA A 38 -4.04 4.67 -6.44
N GLY A 39 -3.06 4.59 -7.34
CA GLY A 39 -2.45 5.75 -8.01
C GLY A 39 -1.44 6.52 -7.16
N VAL A 40 -1.09 6.01 -5.97
CA VAL A 40 -0.04 6.59 -5.11
C VAL A 40 1.13 5.62 -5.08
N PRO A 41 2.34 6.04 -5.51
CA PRO A 41 3.49 5.14 -5.59
C PRO A 41 4.01 4.74 -4.20
N ASP A 42 4.01 5.67 -3.25
CA ASP A 42 4.53 5.43 -1.90
C ASP A 42 3.40 5.04 -0.93
N PRO A 43 3.57 3.96 -0.13
CA PRO A 43 2.59 3.59 0.88
C PRO A 43 2.57 4.60 2.03
N ILE A 44 1.37 4.87 2.56
CA ILE A 44 1.20 5.77 3.70
C ILE A 44 1.31 5.01 5.01
N ASP A 45 2.23 5.43 5.87
CA ASP A 45 2.44 4.91 7.23
C ASP A 45 1.45 5.50 8.23
N VAL A 46 0.35 4.81 8.55
CA VAL A 46 -0.57 5.22 9.62
C VAL A 46 -0.15 4.69 10.98
N SER A 47 -0.36 5.48 12.03
CA SER A 47 -0.05 5.07 13.41
C SER A 47 -0.93 3.90 13.87
N GLU A 48 -0.48 3.21 14.91
CA GLU A 48 -1.25 2.15 15.58
C GLU A 48 -2.60 2.65 16.11
N GLU A 49 -2.63 3.87 16.66
CA GLU A 49 -3.87 4.51 17.15
C GLU A 49 -4.87 4.72 16.00
N TRP A 50 -4.37 5.21 14.85
CA TRP A 50 -5.21 5.42 13.68
C TRP A 50 -5.72 4.10 13.13
N GLN A 51 -4.85 3.09 13.03
CA GLN A 51 -5.19 1.75 12.58
C GLN A 51 -6.25 1.11 13.47
N THR A 52 -6.08 1.16 14.79
CA THR A 52 -7.00 0.55 15.76
C THR A 52 -8.37 1.23 15.71
N LYS A 53 -8.40 2.56 15.60
CA LYS A 53 -9.65 3.33 15.52
C LYS A 53 -10.42 3.09 14.22
N HIS A 54 -9.70 2.94 13.10
CA HIS A 54 -10.31 2.95 11.77
C HIS A 54 -10.41 1.56 11.12
N ALA A 55 -9.69 0.56 11.65
CA ALA A 55 -9.62 -0.81 11.14
C ALA A 55 -9.59 -0.87 9.60
N PRO A 56 -8.58 -0.24 8.97
CA PRO A 56 -8.55 -0.06 7.53
C PRO A 56 -8.54 -1.40 6.81
N ARG A 57 -9.25 -1.46 5.68
CA ARG A 57 -9.34 -2.65 4.84
C ARG A 57 -9.27 -2.29 3.37
N ALA A 58 -8.76 -3.24 2.58
CA ALA A 58 -8.75 -3.16 1.12
C ALA A 58 -10.17 -2.90 0.59
N GLY A 59 -10.26 -2.08 -0.44
CA GLY A 59 -11.50 -1.65 -1.05
C GLY A 59 -12.19 -0.47 -0.34
N GLY A 60 -11.73 -0.03 0.84
CA GLY A 60 -12.15 1.26 1.42
C GLY A 60 -11.32 2.44 0.91
N TYR A 61 -11.58 3.64 1.42
CA TYR A 61 -10.87 4.88 1.07
C TYR A 61 -10.14 5.44 2.28
N PHE A 62 -8.91 5.88 2.07
CA PHE A 62 -8.18 6.76 2.98
C PHE A 62 -8.52 8.20 2.62
N VAL A 63 -9.00 8.98 3.59
CA VAL A 63 -9.51 10.34 3.39
C VAL A 63 -8.75 11.30 4.30
N VAL A 64 -8.27 12.41 3.73
CA VAL A 64 -7.52 13.46 4.41
C VAL A 64 -8.23 14.80 4.20
N TYR A 65 -8.44 15.53 5.28
CA TYR A 65 -9.06 16.85 5.31
C TYR A 65 -7.99 17.96 5.23
N ASP A 66 -8.42 19.21 5.04
CA ASP A 66 -7.55 20.38 4.93
C ASP A 66 -6.76 20.69 6.22
N ASP A 67 -7.37 20.39 7.37
CA ASP A 67 -6.79 20.48 8.71
C ASP A 67 -5.81 19.33 9.05
N SER A 68 -5.44 18.51 8.07
CA SER A 68 -4.60 17.31 8.23
C SER A 68 -5.22 16.18 9.07
N TYR A 69 -6.51 16.29 9.43
CA TYR A 69 -7.24 15.15 9.99
C TYR A 69 -7.39 14.06 8.92
N SER A 70 -7.24 12.80 9.31
CA SER A 70 -7.39 11.66 8.40
C SER A 70 -8.37 10.63 8.96
N SER A 71 -9.09 9.96 8.05
CA SER A 71 -10.06 8.93 8.41
C SER A 71 -10.22 7.87 7.32
N PHE A 72 -10.88 6.77 7.67
CA PHE A 72 -11.23 5.68 6.77
C PHE A 72 -12.71 5.74 6.42
N SER A 73 -13.04 5.58 5.14
CA SER A 73 -14.43 5.47 4.67
C SER A 73 -14.65 4.16 3.89
N PRO A 74 -15.70 3.37 4.18
CA PRO A 74 -16.09 2.25 3.34
C PRO A 74 -16.45 2.71 1.92
N ALA A 75 -16.11 1.94 0.87
CA ALA A 75 -16.37 2.31 -0.53
C ALA A 75 -17.82 2.75 -0.79
N LYS A 76 -18.81 1.98 -0.31
CA LYS A 76 -20.22 2.31 -0.51
C LYS A 76 -20.57 3.71 0.04
N ALA A 77 -20.18 3.99 1.28
CA ALA A 77 -20.45 5.28 1.92
C ALA A 77 -19.67 6.44 1.28
N PHE A 78 -18.47 6.16 0.76
CA PHE A 78 -17.64 7.15 0.07
C PHE A 78 -18.19 7.48 -1.32
N GLU A 79 -18.46 6.46 -2.14
CA GLU A 79 -18.90 6.63 -3.52
C GLU A 79 -20.34 7.20 -3.61
N GLU A 80 -21.21 6.91 -2.64
CA GLU A 80 -22.55 7.51 -2.56
C GLU A 80 -22.54 8.97 -2.06
N GLY A 81 -21.49 9.39 -1.36
CA GLY A 81 -21.43 10.69 -0.65
C GLY A 81 -20.44 11.71 -1.21
N TYR A 82 -19.53 11.31 -2.11
CA TYR A 82 -18.43 12.14 -2.59
C TYR A 82 -18.37 12.17 -4.10
N THR A 83 -18.16 13.36 -4.67
CA THR A 83 -17.98 13.54 -6.11
C THR A 83 -16.52 13.88 -6.40
N LEU A 84 -15.91 13.17 -7.36
CA LEU A 84 -14.53 13.39 -7.79
C LEU A 84 -14.35 14.81 -8.35
N GLN A 85 -13.32 15.52 -7.91
CA GLN A 85 -12.91 16.80 -8.47
C GLN A 85 -11.58 16.59 -9.22
N LEU A 86 -11.63 16.61 -10.55
CA LEU A 86 -10.46 16.45 -11.43
C LEU A 86 -9.37 17.53 -11.13
N PRO A 87 -8.07 17.25 -11.33
CA PRO A 87 -7.00 17.99 -10.67
C PRO A 87 -6.75 19.37 -11.28
N VAL A 88 -6.57 20.37 -10.41
CA VAL A 88 -5.86 21.61 -10.74
C VAL A 88 -4.37 21.29 -10.74
N ALA A 89 -3.83 20.90 -11.89
CA ALA A 89 -2.40 21.02 -12.15
C ALA A 89 -2.08 22.50 -12.40
N GLY A 90 -1.31 23.14 -11.51
CA GLY A 90 -0.58 24.37 -11.84
C GLY A 90 0.86 24.02 -12.23
N PRO A 91 1.54 24.81 -13.11
CA PRO A 91 1.18 26.12 -13.61
C PRO A 91 0.70 26.09 -15.08
N ILE A 92 -0.33 26.89 -15.37
CA ILE A 92 -0.73 27.20 -16.75
C ILE A 92 0.36 28.09 -17.37
N MET A 93 1.18 27.52 -18.26
CA MET A 93 1.85 28.29 -19.31
C MET A 93 0.74 28.93 -20.16
N ARG A 94 0.49 30.22 -19.94
CA ARG A 94 -0.43 30.99 -20.77
C ARG A 94 0.33 31.52 -21.98
N ASN A 95 0.21 30.82 -23.11
CA ASN A 95 0.24 31.35 -24.47
C ASN A 95 -0.80 30.50 -25.22
N GLY A 96 -1.97 30.98 -25.62
CA GLY A 96 -2.18 32.08 -26.54
C GLY A 96 -2.69 31.50 -27.85
N ALA A 97 -4.01 31.58 -28.06
CA ALA A 97 -4.76 31.48 -29.32
C ALA A 97 -4.95 30.11 -30.02
N ALA A 98 -6.21 29.63 -29.92
CA ALA A 98 -7.10 29.08 -30.95
C ALA A 98 -6.57 28.17 -32.08
N ALA A 99 -7.12 26.95 -32.18
CA ALA A 99 -7.64 26.36 -33.42
C ALA A 99 -8.39 25.02 -33.18
N ASP A 100 -9.64 24.99 -33.64
CA ASP A 100 -10.41 23.88 -34.22
C ASP A 100 -10.74 22.60 -33.42
N PRO A 101 -12.04 22.32 -33.16
CA PRO A 101 -12.52 21.02 -32.72
C PRO A 101 -12.80 20.16 -33.95
N GLU A 102 -12.13 19.01 -34.15
CA GLU A 102 -12.64 17.80 -34.82
C GLU A 102 -11.51 16.75 -34.90
N LYS A 103 -11.59 15.69 -34.08
CA LYS A 103 -11.30 14.27 -34.42
C LYS A 103 -11.19 13.42 -33.16
N PHE A 104 -12.28 12.72 -32.83
CA PHE A 104 -12.23 11.55 -31.96
C PHE A 104 -11.54 10.42 -32.73
N GLY A 105 -10.25 10.20 -32.43
CA GLY A 105 -9.53 9.00 -32.79
C GLY A 105 -9.56 8.03 -31.62
N GLU A 106 -10.24 6.91 -31.81
CA GLU A 106 -10.31 5.77 -30.90
C GLU A 106 -8.91 5.23 -30.60
N VAL A 107 -8.40 5.52 -29.39
CA VAL A 107 -7.19 4.87 -28.88
C VAL A 107 -7.63 3.66 -28.10
N VAL A 108 -7.46 2.53 -28.76
CA VAL A 108 -7.56 1.17 -28.24
C VAL A 108 -6.85 1.10 -26.89
N ILE A 109 -7.64 0.79 -25.85
CA ILE A 109 -7.14 0.33 -24.56
C ILE A 109 -6.43 -1.00 -24.81
N ASP A 110 -5.10 -0.96 -24.91
CA ASP A 110 -4.29 -2.17 -24.91
C ASP A 110 -4.44 -2.80 -23.52
N SER A 111 -5.38 -3.73 -23.44
CA SER A 111 -5.58 -4.64 -22.33
C SER A 111 -4.25 -5.38 -22.16
N ALA A 112 -3.48 -5.00 -21.14
CA ALA A 112 -2.26 -5.67 -20.77
C ALA A 112 -2.57 -7.16 -20.51
N ALA A 113 -2.33 -7.99 -21.52
CA ALA A 113 -2.32 -9.43 -21.39
C ALA A 113 -1.31 -9.80 -20.29
N PRO A 114 -1.57 -10.84 -19.47
CA PRO A 114 -0.68 -11.23 -18.40
C PRO A 114 0.69 -11.58 -19.00
N ARG A 115 1.65 -10.69 -18.82
CA ARG A 115 3.03 -10.88 -19.29
C ARG A 115 3.60 -12.04 -18.49
N ALA A 116 3.84 -13.17 -19.15
CA ALA A 116 4.42 -14.34 -18.51
C ALA A 116 5.75 -13.95 -17.85
N LEU A 117 5.87 -14.18 -16.54
CA LEU A 117 7.05 -13.86 -15.76
C LEU A 117 8.27 -14.58 -16.33
N ALA A 118 9.40 -13.88 -16.44
CA ALA A 118 10.64 -14.52 -16.83
C ALA A 118 11.03 -15.58 -15.77
N ALA A 119 11.70 -16.67 -16.18
CA ALA A 119 12.05 -17.77 -15.27
C ALA A 119 12.82 -17.31 -14.02
N HIS A 120 13.65 -16.27 -14.14
CA HIS A 120 14.36 -15.69 -12.99
C HIS A 120 13.45 -14.89 -12.06
N GLN A 121 12.40 -14.23 -12.56
CA GLN A 121 11.39 -13.53 -11.75
C GLN A 121 10.53 -14.54 -10.98
N GLN A 122 10.09 -15.60 -11.65
CA GLN A 122 9.34 -16.69 -11.02
C GLN A 122 10.14 -17.34 -9.88
N ARG A 123 11.44 -17.59 -10.09
CA ARG A 123 12.33 -18.13 -9.05
C ARG A 123 12.37 -17.25 -7.80
N VAL A 124 12.39 -15.93 -7.95
CA VAL A 124 12.42 -14.98 -6.82
C VAL A 124 11.09 -14.99 -6.05
N ILE A 125 9.97 -15.13 -6.77
CA ILE A 125 8.64 -15.26 -6.16
C ILE A 125 8.52 -16.56 -5.37
N ASP A 126 8.95 -17.67 -5.95
CA ASP A 126 8.94 -18.99 -5.30
C ASP A 126 9.84 -18.98 -4.05
N GLU A 127 11.04 -18.39 -4.16
CA GLU A 127 11.98 -18.26 -3.05
C GLU A 127 11.38 -17.43 -1.90
N LYS A 128 10.70 -16.33 -2.20
CA LYS A 128 10.02 -15.52 -1.17
C LYS A 128 8.92 -16.33 -0.49
N LYS A 129 8.08 -17.01 -1.27
CA LYS A 129 6.99 -17.85 -0.75
C LYS A 129 7.53 -18.92 0.21
N ASP A 130 8.55 -19.65 -0.22
CA ASP A 130 9.18 -20.70 0.59
C ASP A 130 9.77 -20.12 1.90
N LEU A 131 10.36 -18.93 1.83
CA LEU A 131 10.93 -18.25 2.99
C LEU A 131 9.85 -17.78 3.97
N ASP A 132 8.73 -17.25 3.47
CA ASP A 132 7.58 -16.82 4.28
C ASP A 132 6.93 -18.00 4.99
N GLU A 133 6.77 -19.14 4.33
CA GLU A 133 6.26 -20.37 4.96
C GLU A 133 7.18 -20.86 6.08
N LYS A 134 8.51 -20.78 5.89
CA LYS A 134 9.49 -21.12 6.95
C LYS A 134 9.43 -20.12 8.11
N LEU A 135 9.29 -18.82 7.83
CA LEU A 135 9.10 -17.78 8.84
C LEU A 135 7.83 -18.01 9.66
N GLN A 136 6.72 -18.37 9.03
CA GLN A 136 5.47 -18.65 9.73
C GLN A 136 5.63 -19.84 10.70
N LYS A 137 6.27 -20.94 10.24
CA LYS A 137 6.55 -22.11 11.08
C LYS A 137 7.47 -21.77 12.25
N LEU A 138 8.53 -21.01 12.00
CA LEU A 138 9.46 -20.56 13.03
C LEU A 138 8.78 -19.63 14.05
N SER A 139 7.93 -18.72 13.57
CA SER A 139 7.15 -17.83 14.44
C SER A 139 6.15 -18.59 15.30
N ALA A 140 5.48 -19.60 14.74
CA ALA A 140 4.57 -20.46 15.49
C ALA A 140 5.32 -21.27 16.57
N PHE A 141 6.56 -21.69 16.28
CA PHE A 141 7.40 -22.41 17.24
C PHE A 141 7.72 -21.57 18.48
N TYR A 142 7.89 -20.24 18.35
CA TYR A 142 8.18 -19.34 19.48
C TYR A 142 7.09 -19.31 20.55
N SER A 143 5.84 -19.66 20.21
CA SER A 143 4.74 -19.73 21.16
C SER A 143 4.59 -21.09 21.84
N THR A 144 5.49 -22.04 21.55
CA THR A 144 5.41 -23.39 22.12
C THR A 144 6.17 -23.48 23.46
N PRO A 145 5.73 -24.33 24.39
CA PRO A 145 6.48 -24.62 25.62
C PRO A 145 7.89 -25.16 25.35
N ILE A 146 8.09 -25.82 24.21
CA ILE A 146 9.40 -26.34 23.78
C ILE A 146 10.39 -25.18 23.63
N PHE A 147 10.01 -24.13 22.91
CA PHE A 147 10.86 -22.95 22.74
C PHE A 147 11.17 -22.28 24.08
N HIS A 148 10.17 -22.11 24.96
CA HIS A 148 10.37 -21.52 26.28
C HIS A 148 11.25 -22.36 27.21
N GLY A 149 11.32 -23.67 26.98
CA GLY A 149 12.20 -24.59 27.70
C GLY A 149 13.64 -24.63 27.18
N LEU A 150 13.95 -23.99 26.05
CA LEU A 150 15.31 -23.95 25.50
C LEU A 150 16.22 -23.02 26.33
N PRO A 151 17.54 -23.26 26.34
CA PRO A 151 18.50 -22.31 26.90
C PRO A 151 18.33 -20.92 26.26
N GLU A 152 18.49 -19.86 27.04
CA GLU A 152 18.34 -18.47 26.57
C GLU A 152 19.23 -18.17 25.34
N SER A 153 20.44 -18.72 25.31
CA SER A 153 21.35 -18.58 24.16
C SER A 153 20.80 -19.20 22.87
N GLU A 154 20.03 -20.28 22.98
CA GLU A 154 19.39 -20.95 21.84
C GLU A 154 18.14 -20.19 21.40
N GLN A 155 17.33 -19.72 22.34
CA GLN A 155 16.22 -18.80 22.04
C GLN A 155 16.72 -17.56 21.30
N THR A 156 17.84 -16.98 21.76
CA THR A 156 18.47 -15.81 21.11
C THR A 156 18.94 -16.14 19.69
N ARG A 157 19.55 -17.30 19.44
CA ARG A 157 19.98 -17.71 18.10
C ARG A 157 18.79 -17.87 17.16
N LEU A 158 17.72 -18.53 17.61
CA LEU A 158 16.49 -18.71 16.82
C LEU A 158 15.83 -17.36 16.51
N LEU A 159 15.72 -16.46 17.48
CA LEU A 159 15.18 -15.12 17.26
C LEU A 159 16.01 -14.35 16.21
N ARG A 160 17.35 -14.39 16.30
CA ARG A 160 18.25 -13.78 15.31
C ARG A 160 18.07 -14.39 13.92
N GLN A 161 17.92 -15.71 13.83
CA GLN A 161 17.59 -16.39 12.58
C GLN A 161 16.29 -15.85 11.98
N GLY A 162 15.22 -15.74 12.79
CA GLY A 162 13.94 -15.19 12.35
C GLY A 162 14.04 -13.74 11.86
N VAL A 163 14.85 -12.90 12.52
CA VAL A 163 15.11 -11.52 12.07
C VAL A 163 15.81 -11.51 10.70
N ALA A 164 16.85 -12.33 10.51
CA ALA A 164 17.57 -12.41 9.24
C ALA A 164 16.68 -12.91 8.10
N MET A 165 15.85 -13.93 8.36
CA MET A 165 14.89 -14.44 7.38
C MET A 165 13.86 -13.39 7.00
N ARG A 166 13.36 -12.59 7.95
CA ARG A 166 12.41 -11.49 7.67
C ARG A 166 13.04 -10.40 6.81
N ALA A 167 14.26 -9.99 7.15
CA ALA A 167 15.01 -9.01 6.35
C ALA A 167 15.21 -9.51 4.92
N TYR A 168 15.54 -10.80 4.75
CA TYR A 168 15.68 -11.36 3.42
C TYR A 168 14.36 -11.43 2.63
N SER A 169 13.26 -11.83 3.26
CA SER A 169 11.93 -11.82 2.62
C SER A 169 11.50 -10.42 2.18
N GLN A 170 11.83 -9.39 2.97
CA GLN A 170 11.59 -7.99 2.59
C GLN A 170 12.35 -7.62 1.30
N VAL A 171 13.64 -7.94 1.21
CA VAL A 171 14.45 -7.70 0.00
C VAL A 171 13.89 -8.45 -1.22
N LEU A 172 13.41 -9.68 -1.05
CA LEU A 172 12.75 -10.41 -2.13
C LEU A 172 11.43 -9.72 -2.54
N GLY A 173 10.68 -9.18 -1.59
CA GLY A 173 9.47 -8.39 -1.84
C GLY A 173 9.76 -7.10 -2.63
N GLU A 174 10.81 -6.37 -2.25
CA GLU A 174 11.29 -5.17 -2.97
C GLU A 174 11.65 -5.54 -4.42
N ARG A 175 12.38 -6.63 -4.64
CA ARG A 175 12.74 -7.11 -5.98
C ARG A 175 11.51 -7.46 -6.82
N ILE A 176 10.51 -8.10 -6.23
CA ILE A 176 9.27 -8.48 -6.92
C ILE A 176 8.45 -7.25 -7.31
N GLY A 177 8.51 -6.17 -6.54
CA GLY A 177 7.86 -4.90 -6.87
C GLY A 177 8.38 -4.24 -8.15
N GLU A 178 9.61 -4.58 -8.58
CA GLU A 178 10.28 -4.03 -9.76
C GLU A 178 10.14 -4.92 -11.02
N PHE A 179 9.31 -5.98 -10.99
CA PHE A 179 9.18 -6.98 -12.06
C PHE A 179 8.17 -6.64 -13.16
#